data_AF-A0A1V3MVB6-F1
#
_entry.id   AF-A0A1V3MVB6-F1
#
_cell.length_a   1.000
_cell.length_b   1.000
_cell.length_c   1.000
_cell.angle_alpha   90.00
_cell.angle_beta   90.00
_cell.angle_gamma   90.00
#
_symmetry.space_group_name_H-M   'P 1'
#
loop_
_entity.id
_entity.type
_entity.pdbx_description
1 polymer ?
#
loop_
_entity_poly.entity_id
_entity_poly.type
_entity_poly.pdbx_seq_one_letter_code
_entity_poly.pdbx_strand_id
1 'polypeptide(L)'
;MLNKHFFNALLILALVGLFVSCGIMKPMDFTNIKVGMNQQEVIQKIGKPNLVVASKKYNDGVLEIYEYITGSIDSTHVKRSWLHFFNNELQEWGPKENYSPNDYDEYYRRYRHKH
;
A
#
# COMPACT_ATOMS: atom_id res chain seq x y z
N MET A 1 1.32 -44.58 -24.91
CA MET A 1 0.74 -43.37 -25.51
C MET A 1 -0.09 -42.67 -24.46
N LEU A 2 0.31 -41.47 -24.02
CA LEU A 2 -0.47 -40.70 -23.04
C LEU A 2 -1.80 -40.33 -23.71
N ASN A 3 -2.92 -40.71 -23.09
CA ASN A 3 -4.25 -40.53 -23.65
C ASN A 3 -4.51 -39.02 -23.84
N LYS A 4 -4.81 -38.57 -25.06
CA LYS A 4 -5.09 -37.15 -25.38
C LYS A 4 -6.15 -36.55 -24.45
N HIS A 5 -7.13 -37.37 -24.03
CA HIS A 5 -8.16 -36.96 -23.08
C HIS A 5 -7.60 -36.66 -21.68
N PHE A 6 -6.59 -37.41 -21.24
CA PHE A 6 -5.91 -37.18 -19.95
C PHE A 6 -5.06 -35.91 -19.98
N PHE A 7 -4.37 -35.65 -21.09
CA PHE A 7 -3.57 -34.43 -21.26
C PHE A 7 -4.46 -33.18 -21.31
N ASN A 8 -5.59 -33.25 -22.01
CA ASN A 8 -6.57 -32.16 -22.07
C ASN A 8 -7.20 -31.89 -20.69
N ALA A 9 -7.50 -32.94 -19.91
CA ALA A 9 -8.03 -32.78 -18.56
C ALA A 9 -7.03 -32.08 -17.63
N LEU A 10 -5.74 -32.41 -17.72
CA LEU A 10 -4.69 -31.78 -16.92
C LEU A 10 -4.52 -30.30 -17.25
N LEU A 11 -4.64 -29.95 -18.53
CA LEU A 11 -4.54 -28.58 -19.02
C LEU A 11 -5.71 -27.71 -18.54
N ILE A 12 -6.92 -28.26 -18.54
CA ILE A 12 -8.12 -27.60 -18.00
C ILE A 12 -7.99 -27.39 -16.49
N LEU A 13 -7.50 -28.40 -15.75
CA LEU A 13 -7.31 -28.32 -14.31
C LEU A 13 -6.28 -27.22 -13.93
N ALA A 14 -5.19 -27.12 -14.69
CA ALA A 14 -4.19 -26.08 -14.51
C ALA A 14 -4.74 -24.67 -14.79
N LEU A 15 -5.59 -24.53 -15.82
CA LEU A 15 -6.27 -23.26 -16.15
C LEU A 15 -7.25 -22.83 -15.07
N VAL A 16 -8.02 -23.76 -14.50
CA VAL A 16 -8.97 -23.47 -13.40
C VAL A 16 -8.23 -23.08 -12.11
N GLY A 17 -7.06 -23.67 -11.85
CA GLY A 17 -6.22 -23.34 -10.70
C GLY A 17 -5.68 -21.90 -10.68
N LEU A 18 -5.60 -21.22 -11.84
CA LEU A 18 -5.09 -19.85 -11.94
C LEU A 18 -6.10 -18.78 -11.50
N PHE A 19 -7.39 -19.12 -11.30
CA PHE A 19 -8.44 -18.15 -10.97
C PHE A 19 -8.81 -18.09 -9.48
N VAL A 20 -8.10 -18.80 -8.60
CA VAL A 20 -8.48 -18.89 -7.17
C VAL A 20 -7.95 -17.73 -6.31
N SER A 21 -7.27 -16.72 -6.86
CA SER A 21 -6.82 -15.57 -6.06
C SER A 21 -7.92 -14.51 -5.88
N CYS A 22 -9.04 -14.89 -5.27
CA CYS A 22 -9.97 -13.90 -4.71
C CYS A 22 -9.40 -13.46 -3.35
N GLY A 23 -8.65 -12.36 -3.34
CA GLY A 23 -8.05 -11.82 -2.12
C GLY A 23 -9.14 -11.40 -1.15
N ILE A 24 -9.18 -12.03 0.03
CA ILE A 24 -10.07 -11.62 1.13
C ILE A 24 -9.67 -10.19 1.53
N MET A 25 -10.56 -9.23 1.27
CA MET A 25 -10.36 -7.84 1.65
C MET A 25 -10.56 -7.72 3.16
N LYS A 26 -9.46 -7.75 3.91
CA LYS A 26 -9.50 -7.52 5.36
C LYS A 26 -9.78 -6.04 5.64
N PRO A 27 -10.55 -5.73 6.69
CA PRO A 27 -10.69 -4.34 7.12
C PRO A 27 -9.32 -3.77 7.49
N MET A 28 -9.09 -2.53 7.08
CA MET A 28 -7.84 -1.82 7.30
C MET A 28 -7.68 -1.47 8.77
N ASP A 29 -6.63 -1.99 9.41
CA ASP A 29 -6.35 -1.74 10.82
C ASP A 29 -4.97 -1.10 11.01
N PHE A 30 -4.98 0.23 11.11
CA PHE A 30 -3.78 1.04 11.30
C PHE A 30 -3.11 0.86 12.67
N THR A 31 -3.73 0.14 13.63
CA THR A 31 -3.06 -0.16 14.91
C THR A 31 -1.89 -1.14 14.74
N ASN A 32 -1.83 -1.85 13.60
CA ASN A 32 -0.81 -2.85 13.32
C ASN A 32 0.47 -2.31 12.69
N ILE A 33 0.49 -1.05 12.25
CA ILE A 33 1.66 -0.41 11.62
C ILE A 33 2.43 0.44 12.62
N LYS A 34 3.75 0.54 12.43
CA LYS A 34 4.63 1.35 13.27
C LYS A 34 5.65 2.09 12.39
N VAL A 35 6.08 3.27 12.85
CA VAL A 35 7.23 3.97 12.28
C VAL A 35 8.43 3.00 12.24
N GLY A 36 9.20 3.05 11.16
CA GLY A 36 10.31 2.15 10.88
C GLY A 36 9.95 0.93 10.01
N MET A 37 8.66 0.61 9.83
CA MET A 37 8.25 -0.47 8.91
C MET A 37 8.49 -0.10 7.46
N ASN A 38 8.84 -1.07 6.63
CA ASN A 38 8.94 -0.83 5.19
C ASN A 38 7.58 -0.89 4.47
N GLN A 39 7.55 -0.44 3.21
CA GLN A 39 6.31 -0.37 2.43
C GLN A 39 5.64 -1.73 2.29
N GLN A 40 6.43 -2.80 2.10
CA GLN A 40 5.91 -4.14 1.91
C GLN A 40 5.32 -4.72 3.20
N GLU A 41 5.95 -4.46 4.35
CA GLU A 41 5.42 -4.84 5.66
C GLU A 41 4.08 -4.13 5.95
N VAL A 42 3.99 -2.83 5.63
CA VAL A 42 2.74 -2.08 5.74
C VAL A 42 1.67 -2.68 4.84
N ILE A 43 1.99 -2.93 3.56
CA ILE A 43 1.04 -3.53 2.60
C ILE A 43 0.56 -4.90 3.06
N GLN A 44 1.43 -5.72 3.64
CA GLN A 44 1.05 -7.03 4.18
C GLN A 44 0.08 -6.92 5.37
N LYS A 45 0.20 -5.86 6.16
CA LYS A 45 -0.61 -5.66 7.38
C LYS A 45 -1.96 -5.02 7.09
N ILE A 46 -1.99 -3.97 6.27
CA ILE A 46 -3.18 -3.13 6.08
C ILE A 46 -3.69 -3.09 4.64
N GLY A 47 -3.03 -3.82 3.73
CA GLY A 47 -3.40 -3.88 2.32
C GLY A 47 -2.70 -2.82 1.46
N LYS A 48 -2.99 -2.87 0.15
CA LYS A 48 -2.45 -1.91 -0.81
C LYS A 48 -3.07 -0.52 -0.60
N PRO A 49 -2.30 0.57 -0.84
CA PRO A 49 -2.85 1.91 -0.80
C PRO A 49 -3.89 2.11 -1.90
N ASN A 50 -4.82 3.05 -1.68
CA ASN A 50 -5.75 3.48 -2.71
C ASN A 50 -5.05 4.31 -3.79
N LEU A 51 -4.04 5.09 -3.40
CA LEU A 51 -3.29 5.97 -4.29
C LEU A 51 -1.88 6.24 -3.74
N VAL A 52 -0.91 6.42 -4.64
CA VAL A 52 0.37 7.08 -4.31
C VAL A 52 0.21 8.56 -4.65
N VAL A 53 0.10 9.42 -3.64
CA VAL A 53 -0.21 10.85 -3.84
C VAL A 53 1.04 11.67 -4.17
N ALA A 54 2.21 11.20 -3.78
CA ALA A 54 3.49 11.78 -4.15
C ALA A 54 4.55 10.68 -4.25
N SER A 55 5.47 10.83 -5.20
CA SER A 55 6.71 10.05 -5.30
C SER A 55 7.78 10.98 -5.88
N LYS A 56 8.76 11.36 -5.06
CA LYS A 56 9.76 12.39 -5.40
C LYS A 56 11.15 11.95 -4.98
N LYS A 57 12.08 12.02 -5.94
CA LYS A 57 13.51 11.74 -5.71
C LYS A 57 14.23 13.00 -5.24
N TYR A 58 15.05 12.82 -4.21
CA TYR A 58 15.99 13.78 -3.66
C TYR A 58 17.43 13.24 -3.79
N ASN A 59 18.41 14.01 -3.33
CA ASN A 59 19.82 13.64 -3.45
C ASN A 59 20.22 12.44 -2.58
N ASP A 60 19.53 12.26 -1.46
CA ASP A 60 19.77 11.28 -0.39
C ASP A 60 18.68 10.20 -0.32
N GLY A 61 17.67 10.26 -1.19
CA GLY A 61 16.60 9.29 -1.13
C GLY A 61 15.37 9.55 -1.98
N VAL A 62 14.35 8.72 -1.76
CA VAL A 62 13.04 8.85 -2.39
C VAL A 62 11.99 8.99 -1.29
N LEU A 63 11.19 10.05 -1.40
CA LEU A 63 9.97 10.25 -0.62
C LEU A 63 8.79 9.69 -1.39
N GLU A 64 7.98 8.85 -0.76
CA GLU A 64 6.69 8.41 -1.28
C GLU A 64 5.61 8.60 -0.23
N ILE A 65 4.42 9.02 -0.67
CA ILE A 65 3.27 9.23 0.21
C ILE A 65 2.13 8.38 -0.29
N TYR A 66 1.66 7.47 0.56
CA TYR A 66 0.59 6.54 0.26
C TYR A 66 -0.70 7.02 0.93
N GLU A 67 -1.78 7.11 0.15
CA GLU A 67 -3.11 7.42 0.64
C GLU A 67 -3.93 6.16 0.83
N TYR A 68 -4.53 6.07 2.00
CA TYR A 68 -5.48 5.05 2.39
C TYR A 68 -6.82 5.68 2.74
N ILE A 69 -7.88 5.18 2.13
CA ILE A 69 -9.25 5.68 2.27
C ILE A 69 -10.04 4.64 3.06
N THR A 70 -10.58 5.05 4.20
CA THR A 70 -11.48 4.23 5.02
C THR A 70 -12.86 4.87 5.11
N GLY A 71 -13.90 4.04 4.98
CA GLY A 71 -15.30 4.48 4.95
C GLY A 71 -16.15 3.50 4.13
N SER A 72 -17.46 3.50 4.34
CA SER A 72 -18.40 2.77 3.48
C SER A 72 -18.84 3.65 2.31
N ILE A 73 -19.24 3.02 1.20
CA ILE A 73 -19.77 3.67 -0.01
C ILE A 73 -20.95 4.61 0.33
N ASP A 74 -21.70 4.27 1.38
CA ASP A 74 -22.90 5.01 1.81
C ASP A 74 -22.61 6.05 2.92
N SER A 75 -21.36 6.17 3.36
CA SER A 75 -21.00 7.10 4.43
C SER A 75 -20.60 8.47 3.87
N THR A 76 -21.19 9.52 4.45
CA THR A 76 -20.73 10.92 4.26
C THR A 76 -19.37 11.21 4.92
N HIS A 77 -18.80 10.23 5.61
CA HIS A 77 -17.57 10.37 6.42
C HIS A 77 -16.46 9.46 5.88
N VAL A 78 -15.95 9.82 4.70
CA VAL A 78 -14.75 9.21 4.14
C VAL A 78 -13.53 9.76 4.87
N LYS A 79 -12.75 8.89 5.53
CA LYS A 79 -11.49 9.26 6.18
C LYS A 79 -10.32 8.93 5.27
N ARG A 80 -9.39 9.87 5.12
CA ARG A 80 -8.15 9.67 4.37
C ARG A 80 -6.99 9.69 5.34
N SER A 81 -6.09 8.73 5.23
CA SER A 81 -4.84 8.68 5.98
C SER A 81 -3.67 8.70 5.02
N TRP A 82 -2.66 9.50 5.32
CA TRP A 82 -1.42 9.58 4.55
C TRP A 82 -0.29 8.95 5.32
N LEU A 83 0.43 8.05 4.67
CA LEU A 83 1.62 7.39 5.19
C LEU A 83 2.82 7.89 4.39
N HIS A 84 3.79 8.47 5.08
CA HIS A 84 4.96 9.07 4.46
C HIS A 84 6.16 8.13 4.63
N PHE A 85 6.70 7.68 3.50
CA PHE A 85 7.85 6.81 3.42
C PHE A 85 9.05 7.57 2.90
N PHE A 86 10.20 7.42 3.55
CA PHE A 86 11.47 7.88 3.02
C PHE A 86 12.41 6.69 2.91
N ASN A 87 12.99 6.46 1.73
CA ASN A 87 13.87 5.32 1.47
C ASN A 87 13.25 3.96 1.86
N ASN A 88 11.98 3.76 1.49
CA ASN A 88 11.22 2.55 1.80
C ASN A 88 10.98 2.34 3.31
N GLU A 89 11.12 3.35 4.16
CA GLU A 89 10.82 3.27 5.59
C GLU A 89 9.71 4.24 5.98
N LEU A 90 8.70 3.76 6.71
CA LEU A 90 7.59 4.56 7.22
C LEU A 90 8.11 5.52 8.29
N GLN A 91 8.13 6.81 7.96
CA GLN A 91 8.65 7.85 8.83
C GLN A 91 7.55 8.49 9.69
N GLU A 92 6.36 8.74 9.11
CA GLU A 92 5.17 9.18 9.86
C GLU A 92 3.86 8.83 9.15
N TRP A 93 2.75 8.86 9.90
CA TRP A 93 1.42 8.74 9.31
C TRP A 93 0.33 9.36 10.18
N GLY A 94 -0.81 9.67 9.55
CA GLY A 94 -1.96 10.23 10.23
C GLY A 94 -3.10 10.60 9.27
N PRO A 95 -4.18 11.22 9.79
CA PRO A 95 -5.24 11.79 8.97
C PRO A 95 -4.68 12.77 7.95
N LYS A 96 -5.20 12.74 6.71
CA LYS A 96 -4.80 13.63 5.61
C LYS A 96 -4.84 15.10 6.03
N GLU A 97 -5.83 15.47 6.85
CA GLU A 97 -6.09 16.85 7.29
C GLU A 97 -4.94 17.45 8.10
N ASN A 98 -4.05 16.61 8.64
CA ASN A 98 -2.85 17.05 9.33
C ASN A 98 -1.71 17.44 8.36
N TYR A 99 -1.91 17.27 7.05
CA TYR A 99 -0.90 17.46 6.03
C TYR A 99 -1.37 18.45 4.96
N SER A 100 -0.44 19.31 4.54
CA SER A 100 -0.62 20.21 3.40
C SER A 100 -0.07 19.56 2.13
N PRO A 101 -0.82 19.55 1.01
CA PRO A 101 -0.34 19.06 -0.28
C PRO A 101 0.89 19.80 -0.82
N ASN A 102 1.15 21.02 -0.36
CA ASN A 102 2.27 21.84 -0.82
C ASN A 102 3.56 21.62 -0.01
N ASP A 103 3.50 20.81 1.05
CA ASP A 103 4.56 20.77 2.06
C ASP A 103 5.42 19.49 1.93
N TYR A 104 5.36 18.79 0.79
CA TYR A 104 6.18 17.58 0.57
C TYR A 104 7.69 17.87 0.71
N ASP A 105 8.11 19.06 0.31
CA ASP A 105 9.51 19.50 0.44
C ASP A 105 9.85 19.84 1.89
N GLU A 106 8.91 20.40 2.66
CA GLU A 106 9.09 20.64 4.09
C GLU A 106 9.18 19.31 4.85
N TYR A 107 8.31 18.37 4.51
CA TYR A 107 8.33 17.02 5.05
C TYR A 107 9.70 16.37 4.86
N TYR A 108 10.21 16.37 3.63
CA TYR A 108 11.55 15.88 3.33
C TYR A 108 12.63 16.58 4.19
N ARG A 109 12.56 17.91 4.34
CA ARG A 109 13.52 18.68 5.16
C ARG A 109 13.50 18.27 6.64
N ARG A 110 12.35 17.88 7.19
CA ARG A 110 12.21 17.48 8.60
C ARG A 110 12.92 16.16 8.91
N TYR A 111 12.87 15.20 7.99
CA TYR A 111 13.33 13.83 8.24
C TYR A 111 14.75 13.54 7.75
N ARG A 112 15.29 14.32 6.80
CA ARG A 112 16.70 14.20 6.35
C ARG A 112 17.76 14.43 7.44
N HIS A 113 17.41 15.13 8.53
CA HIS A 113 18.37 15.46 9.60
C HIS A 113 18.53 14.34 10.65
N LYS A 114 17.76 13.25 10.53
CA LYS A 114 17.78 12.13 11.48
C LYS A 114 18.57 10.91 10.98
N HIS A 115 19.14 11.00 9.78
CA HIS A 115 19.96 9.96 9.12
C HIS A 115 21.27 10.58 8.66
#